data_AF-A0A547PGV2-F1
#
_entry.id   AF-A0A547PGV2-F1
#
_cell.length_a   1.000
_cell.length_b   1.000
_cell.length_c   1.000
_cell.angle_alpha   90.00
_cell.angle_beta   90.00
_cell.angle_gamma   90.00
#
_symmetry.space_group_name_H-M   'P 1'
#
loop_
_entity.id
_entity.type
_entity.pdbx_description
1 polymer ?
#
loop_
_entity_poly.entity_id
_entity_poly.type
_entity_poly.pdbx_seq_one_letter_code
_entity_poly.pdbx_strand_id
1 'polypeptide(L)' 'MTKTNMDLSERLAKQDGGDFLRTVAEAVLQLIMEADVEGLIGAGKHERADQRTTWRNGY' A
#
# COMPACT_ATOMS: atom_id res chain seq x y z
N MET A 1 -7.39 -14.39 -18.75
CA MET A 1 -7.38 -13.16 -17.93
C MET A 1 -6.46 -13.37 -16.75
N THR A 2 -5.34 -12.65 -16.69
CA THR A 2 -4.43 -12.71 -15.55
C THR A 2 -5.08 -11.94 -14.39
N LYS A 3 -5.31 -12.60 -13.25
CA LYS A 3 -5.74 -11.90 -12.04
C LYS A 3 -4.59 -10.96 -11.62
N THR A 4 -4.82 -9.65 -11.70
CA THR A 4 -3.84 -8.61 -11.34
C THR A 4 -3.70 -8.42 -9.83
N ASN A 5 -4.45 -9.19 -9.06
CA ASN A 5 -4.53 -9.16 -7.60
C ASN A 5 -4.61 -10.60 -7.06
N MET A 6 -3.68 -10.93 -6.17
CA MET A 6 -3.63 -12.19 -5.43
C MET A 6 -4.18 -11.93 -4.02
N ASP A 7 -4.96 -12.88 -3.51
CA ASP A 7 -5.45 -12.84 -2.12
C ASP A 7 -4.28 -12.86 -1.14
N LEU A 8 -4.40 -12.13 -0.03
CA LEU A 8 -3.32 -11.98 0.95
C LEU A 8 -2.90 -13.37 1.47
N SER A 9 -3.86 -14.25 1.69
CA SER A 9 -3.67 -15.65 2.10
C SER A 9 -2.76 -16.45 1.16
N GLU A 10 -2.89 -16.26 -0.16
CA GLU A 10 -2.08 -16.96 -1.17
C GLU A 10 -0.65 -16.43 -1.27
N ARG A 11 -0.44 -15.12 -1.02
CA ARG A 11 0.92 -14.54 -0.98
C ARG A 11 1.71 -15.08 0.22
N LEU A 12 1.01 -15.19 1.33
CA LEU A 12 1.50 -15.63 2.61
C LEU A 12 1.90 -17.11 2.63
N ALA A 13 1.13 -17.97 1.95
CA ALA A 13 1.44 -19.39 1.83
C ALA A 13 2.68 -19.69 0.96
N LYS A 14 3.12 -18.75 0.11
CA LYS A 14 4.29 -18.91 -0.77
C LYS A 14 5.61 -18.41 -0.15
N GLN A 15 5.55 -17.78 1.03
CA GLN A 15 6.74 -17.23 1.68
C GLN A 15 7.27 -18.22 2.72
N ASP A 16 8.46 -18.77 2.47
CA ASP A 16 9.05 -19.82 3.30
C ASP A 16 9.42 -19.28 4.71
N GLY A 17 8.59 -19.63 5.68
CA GLY A 17 8.91 -20.06 7.06
C GLY A 17 9.61 -19.15 8.07
N GLY A 18 10.31 -18.08 7.70
CA GLY A 18 11.14 -17.31 8.66
C GLY A 18 10.70 -15.87 8.92
N ASP A 19 10.18 -15.20 7.89
CA ASP A 19 10.09 -13.73 7.87
C ASP A 19 8.66 -13.22 7.61
N PHE A 20 7.68 -14.10 7.71
CA PHE A 20 6.27 -13.81 7.47
C PHE A 20 5.77 -12.60 8.27
N LEU A 21 6.00 -12.59 9.58
CA LEU A 21 5.54 -11.49 10.43
C LEU A 21 6.24 -10.18 10.11
N ARG A 22 7.51 -10.21 9.70
CA ARG A 22 8.22 -9.02 9.24
C ARG A 22 7.62 -8.50 7.96
N THR A 23 7.39 -9.35 6.96
CA THR A 23 6.80 -8.92 5.69
C THR A 23 5.37 -8.41 5.85
N VAL A 24 4.58 -9.02 6.73
CA VAL A 24 3.27 -8.49 7.10
C VAL A 24 3.41 -7.11 7.77
N ALA A 25 4.34 -6.97 8.72
CA ALA A 25 4.56 -5.69 9.39
C ALA A 25 5.04 -4.60 8.42
N GLU A 26 5.94 -4.90 7.49
CA GLU A 26 6.41 -3.99 6.44
C GLU A 26 5.26 -3.58 5.51
N ALA A 27 4.41 -4.52 5.11
CA ALA A 27 3.26 -4.22 4.26
C ALA A 27 2.22 -3.34 4.98
N VAL A 28 1.94 -3.62 6.26
CA VAL A 28 1.03 -2.80 7.06
C VAL A 28 1.61 -1.41 7.29
N LEU A 29 2.90 -1.31 7.59
CA LEU A 29 3.58 -0.03 7.76
C LEU A 29 3.49 0.82 6.48
N GLN A 30 3.73 0.21 5.32
CA GLN A 30 3.59 0.88 4.02
C GLN A 30 2.16 1.40 3.81
N LEU A 31 1.14 0.59 4.14
CA LEU A 31 -0.26 0.96 3.98
C LEU A 31 -0.63 2.17 4.86
N ILE A 32 -0.17 2.18 6.13
CA ILE A 32 -0.41 3.29 7.04
C ILE A 32 0.26 4.57 6.52
N MET A 33 1.53 4.49 6.11
CA MET A 33 2.24 5.65 5.56
C MET A 33 1.56 6.19 4.29
N GLU A 34 1.03 5.31 3.44
CA GLU A 34 0.28 5.74 2.26
C GLU A 34 -1.02 6.45 2.65
N ALA A 35 -1.78 5.91 3.60
CA ALA A 35 -3.02 6.51 4.09
C ALA A 35 -2.78 7.89 4.72
N ASP A 36 -1.72 8.03 5.52
CA ASP A 36 -1.35 9.31 6.14
C ASP A 36 -1.04 10.37 5.08
N VAL A 37 -0.30 10.01 4.04
CA VAL A 37 0.02 10.91 2.92
C VAL A 37 -1.24 11.28 2.13
N GLU A 38 -2.16 10.34 1.89
CA GLU A 38 -3.44 10.65 1.25
C GLU A 38 -4.28 11.61 2.08
N GLY A 39 -4.33 11.42 3.41
CA GLY A 39 -5.01 12.32 4.33
C GLY A 39 -4.42 13.73 4.34
N LEU A 40 -3.08 13.85 4.32
CA LEU A 40 -2.39 15.15 4.27
C LEU A 40 -2.56 15.86 2.93
N ILE A 41 -2.49 15.12 1.81
CA ILE A 41 -2.65 15.66 0.46
C ILE A 41 -4.13 15.95 0.16
N GLY A 42 -5.05 15.23 0.79
CA GLY A 42 -6.48 15.25 0.49
C GLY A 42 -6.86 14.46 -0.77
N ALA A 43 -5.95 13.67 -1.33
CA ALA A 43 -6.20 12.90 -2.55
C ALA A 43 -5.31 11.66 -2.64
N GLY A 44 -5.88 10.59 -3.17
CA GLY A 44 -5.20 9.33 -3.46
C GLY A 44 -4.15 9.44 -4.57
N LYS A 45 -3.33 8.38 -4.69
CA LYS A 45 -2.30 8.30 -5.74
C LYS A 45 -2.96 8.39 -7.14
N HIS A 46 -2.59 9.43 -7.89
CA HIS A 46 -3.13 9.76 -9.22
C HIS A 46 -4.63 10.08 -9.28
N GLU A 47 -5.30 10.20 -8.14
CA GLU A 47 -6.69 10.60 -8.08
C GLU A 47 -6.87 12.05 -8.57
N ARG A 48 -8.03 12.41 -9.08
CA ARG A 48 -8.40 13.83 -9.26
C ARG A 48 -9.38 14.19 -8.15
N ALA A 49 -9.00 15.14 -7.30
CA ALA A 49 -9.80 15.57 -6.17
C ALA A 49 -9.68 17.09 -6.01
N ASP A 50 -10.80 17.76 -5.78
CA ASP A 50 -10.86 19.22 -5.69
C ASP A 50 -10.20 19.75 -4.41
N GLN A 51 -10.20 18.94 -3.35
CA GLN A 51 -9.57 19.21 -2.07
C GLN A 51 -8.05 18.93 -2.03
N ARG A 52 -7.43 18.58 -3.17
CA ARG A 52 -5.98 18.31 -3.23
C ARG A 52 -5.19 19.57 -2.86
N THR A 53 -4.28 19.44 -1.90
CA THR A 53 -3.44 20.56 -1.42
C THR A 53 -2.01 20.54 -1.95
N THR A 54 -1.45 19.38 -2.30
CA THR A 54 -0.07 19.24 -2.82
C THR A 54 0.11 17.93 -3.63
N TRP A 55 1.35 17.60 -4.02
CA TRP A 55 1.71 16.42 -4.82
C TRP A 55 2.80 15.58 -4.15
N ARG A 56 2.74 14.25 -4.34
CA ARG A 56 3.78 13.32 -3.89
C ARG A 56 5.08 13.56 -4.68
N ASN A 57 6.22 13.59 -4.00
CA ASN A 57 7.54 13.84 -4.57
C ASN A 57 8.55 12.69 -4.33
N GLY A 58 8.05 11.51 -3.95
CA GLY A 58 8.84 10.28 -3.78
C GLY A 58 8.87 9.41 -5.04
N TYR A 59 9.63 8.30 -4.97
CA TYR A 59 9.71 7.25 -6.01
C TYR A 59 8.65 6.15 -5.81
#